data_AF-W0UVJ7-F1
#
_entry.id   AF-W0UVJ7-F1
#
_cell.length_a   1.000
_cell.length_b   1.000
_cell.length_c   1.000
_cell.angle_alpha   90.00
_cell.angle_beta   90.00
_cell.angle_gamma   90.00
#
_symmetry.space_group_name_H-M   'P 1'
#
loop_
_entity.id
_entity.type
_entity.pdbx_description
1 polymer ?
#
loop_
_entity_poly.entity_id
_entity_poly.type
_entity_poly.pdbx_seq_one_letter_code
_entity_poly.pdbx_strand_id
1 'polypeptide(L)'
;YHCGTKPVLQHIANGMHGVIIVKPKNGYPTDKEVDREYVLIQNEWYKYNDMNDFQNGVPSYVVFSTKALRPGDPNTNGDTFTLKEKPLLAKVGEKIRLYVNNVGPNEVSSFHVVGTVFDDVYLDGNPSNHLQGMQT
;
A
#
# COMPACT_ATOMS: atom_id res chain seq x y z
N TYR A 1 -7.16 -7.37 3.27
CA TYR A 1 -7.79 -8.71 3.29
C TYR A 1 -6.71 -9.75 3.08
N HIS A 2 -6.92 -10.98 3.57
CA HIS A 2 -5.99 -12.08 3.35
C HIS A 2 -6.69 -13.43 3.55
N CYS A 3 -6.05 -14.52 3.12
CA CYS A 3 -6.52 -15.87 3.43
C CYS A 3 -6.36 -16.18 4.93
N GLY A 4 -7.35 -16.85 5.52
CA GLY A 4 -7.38 -17.21 6.95
C GLY A 4 -7.16 -18.70 7.23
N THR A 5 -6.75 -19.49 6.24
CA THR A 5 -6.50 -20.93 6.39
C THR A 5 -5.21 -21.18 7.17
N LYS A 6 -5.19 -22.15 8.09
CA LYS A 6 -3.98 -22.52 8.83
C LYS A 6 -2.99 -23.32 7.96
N PRO A 7 -1.67 -23.05 8.03
CA PRO A 7 -1.01 -21.95 8.76
C PRO A 7 -1.18 -20.61 8.02
N VAL A 8 -1.75 -19.60 8.69
CA VAL A 8 -2.11 -18.32 8.05
C VAL A 8 -0.89 -17.64 7.43
N LEU A 9 0.25 -17.66 8.12
CA LEU A 9 1.53 -17.14 7.60
C LEU A 9 1.90 -17.76 6.26
N GLN A 10 1.73 -19.07 6.09
CA GLN A 10 2.02 -19.76 4.83
C GLN A 10 1.17 -19.21 3.68
N HIS A 11 -0.12 -18.98 3.92
CA HIS A 11 -1.01 -18.49 2.89
C HIS A 11 -0.73 -17.03 2.53
N ILE A 12 -0.45 -16.18 3.52
CA ILE A 12 -0.10 -14.77 3.30
C ILE A 12 1.23 -14.65 2.56
N ALA A 13 2.29 -15.31 3.06
CA ALA A 13 3.64 -15.24 2.48
C ALA A 13 3.70 -15.78 1.03
N ASN A 14 2.80 -16.70 0.67
CA ASN A 14 2.65 -17.20 -0.70
C ASN A 14 1.75 -16.31 -1.59
N GLY A 15 1.32 -15.14 -1.13
CA GLY A 15 0.68 -14.11 -1.93
C GLY A 15 -0.83 -13.93 -1.73
N MET A 16 -1.46 -14.62 -0.77
CA MET A 16 -2.90 -14.52 -0.54
C MET A 16 -3.27 -13.32 0.33
N HIS A 17 -2.99 -12.12 -0.15
CA HIS A 17 -3.20 -10.84 0.52
C HIS A 17 -3.67 -9.75 -0.46
N GLY A 18 -4.31 -8.72 0.06
CA GLY A 18 -4.71 -7.55 -0.72
C GLY A 18 -5.44 -6.50 0.11
N VAL A 19 -6.03 -5.51 -0.55
CA VAL A 19 -6.70 -4.39 0.10
C VAL A 19 -8.16 -4.30 -0.31
N ILE A 20 -9.01 -3.95 0.65
CA ILE A 20 -10.38 -3.51 0.41
C ILE A 20 -10.50 -2.08 0.92
N ILE A 21 -11.07 -1.20 0.11
CA ILE A 21 -11.34 0.19 0.49
C ILE A 21 -12.83 0.32 0.77
N VAL A 22 -13.17 0.80 1.97
CA VAL A 22 -14.54 1.16 2.33
C VAL A 22 -14.64 2.67 2.32
N LYS A 23 -15.31 3.25 1.32
CA LYS A 23 -15.43 4.71 1.21
C LYS A 23 -16.30 5.25 2.37
N PRO A 24 -15.84 6.27 3.12
CA PRO A 24 -16.62 6.86 4.19
C PRO A 24 -17.87 7.53 3.61
N LYS A 25 -19.03 7.32 4.25
CA LYS A 25 -20.31 7.86 3.79
C LYS A 25 -20.30 9.38 3.57
N ASN A 26 -19.59 10.09 4.45
CA ASN A 26 -19.50 11.55 4.45
C ASN A 26 -18.21 12.08 3.81
N GLY A 27 -17.43 11.21 3.14
CA GLY A 27 -16.14 11.59 2.57
C GLY A 27 -15.05 11.84 3.62
N TYR A 28 -13.91 12.34 3.15
CA TYR A 28 -12.88 12.96 3.99
C TYR A 28 -13.04 14.49 3.93
N PRO A 29 -12.67 15.23 4.99
CA PRO A 29 -12.70 16.69 4.98
C PRO A 29 -11.93 17.32 3.80
N THR A 30 -10.89 16.64 3.33
CA THR A 30 -9.96 17.08 2.26
C THR A 30 -10.35 16.59 0.87
N ASP A 31 -11.50 15.94 0.68
CA ASP A 31 -11.88 15.37 -0.63
C ASP A 31 -11.90 16.39 -1.76
N LYS A 32 -12.26 17.65 -1.47
CA LYS A 32 -12.32 18.72 -2.47
C LYS A 32 -10.96 19.24 -2.92
N GLU A 33 -9.90 18.89 -2.20
CA GLU A 33 -8.53 19.34 -2.46
C GLU A 33 -7.74 18.31 -3.27
N VAL A 34 -8.23 17.09 -3.41
CA VAL A 34 -7.51 15.99 -4.07
C VAL A 34 -7.75 16.01 -5.58
N ASP A 35 -6.67 16.15 -6.35
CA ASP A 35 -6.72 16.15 -7.81
C ASP A 35 -6.62 14.73 -8.40
N ARG A 36 -5.89 13.84 -7.71
CA ARG A 36 -5.61 12.49 -8.20
C ARG A 36 -5.40 11.51 -7.05
N GLU A 37 -5.82 10.26 -7.27
CA GLU A 37 -5.69 9.20 -6.28
C GLU A 37 -5.14 7.90 -6.87
N TYR A 38 -4.41 7.14 -6.06
CA TYR A 38 -3.89 5.80 -6.36
C TYR A 38 -3.97 4.88 -5.13
N VAL A 39 -3.88 3.57 -5.35
CA VAL A 39 -3.67 2.56 -4.29
C VAL A 39 -2.23 2.07 -4.36
N LEU A 40 -1.56 1.97 -3.21
CA LEU A 40 -0.27 1.30 -3.08
C LEU A 40 -0.33 0.24 -1.98
N ILE A 41 0.24 -0.92 -2.28
CA ILE A 41 0.29 -2.04 -1.34
C ILE A 41 1.75 -2.46 -1.20
N GLN A 42 2.26 -2.45 0.02
CA GLN A 42 3.55 -3.05 0.36
C GLN A 42 3.35 -4.50 0.78
N ASN A 43 4.18 -5.41 0.27
CA ASN A 43 4.29 -6.78 0.79
C ASN A 43 5.74 -7.28 0.72
N GLU A 44 6.01 -8.39 1.39
CA GLU A 44 7.27 -9.11 1.30
C GLU A 44 7.16 -10.41 0.50
N TRP A 45 8.28 -10.84 -0.08
CA TRP A 45 8.49 -12.16 -0.66
C TRP A 45 9.67 -12.86 0.01
N TYR A 46 9.50 -14.14 0.28
CA TYR A 46 10.46 -15.02 0.95
C TYR A 46 10.86 -16.18 0.04
N LYS A 47 11.73 -17.08 0.51
CA LYS A 47 12.01 -18.33 -0.22
C LYS A 47 10.72 -19.10 -0.45
N TYR A 48 10.59 -19.61 -1.68
CA TYR A 48 9.33 -20.18 -2.15
C TYR A 48 8.80 -21.29 -1.23
N ASN A 49 7.64 -21.03 -0.63
CA ASN A 49 6.91 -21.95 0.24
C ASN A 49 7.75 -22.59 1.38
N ASP A 50 8.72 -21.86 1.92
CA ASP A 50 9.58 -22.30 3.02
C ASP A 50 9.10 -21.71 4.36
N MET A 51 8.40 -22.53 5.15
CA MET A 51 7.90 -22.12 6.46
C MET A 51 9.00 -21.71 7.45
N ASN A 52 10.22 -22.25 7.34
CA ASN A 52 11.31 -21.84 8.22
C ASN A 52 11.81 -20.44 7.83
N ASP A 53 11.93 -20.16 6.53
CA ASP A 53 12.28 -18.84 6.02
C ASP A 53 11.18 -17.80 6.35
N PHE A 54 9.90 -18.18 6.25
CA PHE A 54 8.79 -17.29 6.62
C PHE A 54 8.78 -16.87 8.09
N GLN A 55 9.26 -17.74 8.99
CA GLN A 55 9.26 -17.49 10.44
C GLN A 55 10.54 -16.85 10.95
N ASN A 56 11.68 -17.20 10.36
CA ASN A 56 13.01 -16.89 10.91
C ASN A 56 13.92 -16.15 9.93
N GLY A 57 13.55 -16.07 8.66
CA GLY A 57 14.32 -15.41 7.61
C GLY A 57 13.99 -13.92 7.52
N VAL A 58 14.89 -13.19 6.86
CA VAL A 58 14.60 -11.84 6.36
C VAL A 58 13.90 -11.96 4.99
N PRO A 59 13.04 -10.99 4.62
CA PRO A 59 12.42 -11.01 3.30
C PRO A 59 13.47 -10.97 2.20
N SER A 60 13.31 -11.83 1.19
CA SER A 60 14.15 -11.81 -0.02
C SER A 60 13.89 -10.57 -0.86
N TYR A 61 12.63 -10.11 -0.87
CA TYR A 61 12.20 -8.87 -1.51
C TYR A 61 11.15 -8.17 -0.67
N VAL A 62 11.20 -6.84 -0.66
CA VAL A 62 10.12 -5.96 -0.21
C VAL A 62 9.69 -5.14 -1.42
N VAL A 63 8.40 -5.13 -1.72
CA VAL A 63 7.89 -4.67 -3.01
C VAL A 63 6.67 -3.78 -2.85
N PHE A 64 6.41 -2.95 -3.86
CA PHE A 64 5.16 -2.22 -4.01
C PHE A 64 4.38 -2.74 -5.21
N SER A 65 3.05 -2.73 -5.07
CA SER A 65 2.12 -2.88 -6.18
C SER A 65 1.10 -1.75 -6.17
N THR A 66 0.47 -1.50 -7.32
CA THR A 66 -0.67 -0.59 -7.42
C THR A 66 -1.89 -1.30 -7.98
N LYS A 67 -3.08 -0.88 -7.55
CA LYS A 67 -4.37 -1.44 -7.97
C LYS A 67 -5.25 -0.32 -8.48
N ALA A 68 -5.89 -0.55 -9.62
CA ALA A 68 -6.62 0.49 -10.33
C ALA A 68 -7.88 0.94 -9.56
N LEU A 69 -8.10 2.26 -9.44
CA LEU A 69 -9.35 2.83 -8.92
C LEU A 69 -10.32 3.21 -10.03
N ARG A 70 -9.79 3.54 -11.21
CA ARG A 70 -10.56 3.94 -12.40
C ARG A 70 -9.93 3.36 -13.67
N PRO A 71 -10.68 3.33 -14.79
CA PRO A 71 -10.13 2.91 -16.08
C PRO A 71 -8.88 3.71 -16.45
N GLY A 72 -7.84 3.01 -16.92
CA GLY A 72 -6.56 3.59 -17.31
C GLY A 72 -5.51 3.67 -16.20
N ASP A 73 -5.89 3.51 -14.93
CA ASP A 73 -4.90 3.36 -13.87
C ASP A 73 -4.16 2.01 -14.01
N PRO A 74 -2.86 1.95 -13.65
CA PRO A 74 -2.12 0.70 -13.63
C PRO A 74 -2.69 -0.28 -12.59
N ASN A 75 -2.59 -1.57 -12.90
CA ASN A 75 -2.94 -2.64 -11.97
C ASN A 75 -1.86 -3.73 -12.03
N THR A 76 -0.95 -3.72 -11.06
CA THR A 76 0.30 -4.49 -11.08
C THR A 76 0.33 -5.52 -9.95
N ASN A 77 1.28 -6.47 -10.03
CA ASN A 77 1.62 -7.32 -8.88
C ASN A 77 2.72 -6.68 -8.04
N GLY A 78 3.03 -7.30 -6.89
CA GLY A 78 4.15 -6.89 -6.05
C GLY A 78 5.45 -7.41 -6.65
N ASP A 79 6.19 -6.52 -7.29
CA ASP A 79 7.49 -6.82 -7.88
C ASP A 79 8.47 -5.66 -7.65
N THR A 80 9.75 -5.87 -7.98
CA THR A 80 10.82 -4.92 -7.66
C THR A 80 11.03 -3.84 -8.73
N PHE A 81 10.32 -3.88 -9.87
CA PHE A 81 10.72 -3.14 -11.06
C PHE A 81 9.58 -2.37 -11.75
N THR A 82 8.35 -2.89 -11.78
CA THR A 82 7.26 -2.36 -12.61
C THR A 82 6.97 -0.89 -12.30
N LEU A 83 6.87 -0.52 -11.02
CA LEU A 83 6.59 0.88 -10.64
C LEU A 83 7.80 1.81 -10.75
N LYS A 84 9.00 1.27 -10.98
CA LYS A 84 10.19 2.07 -11.33
C LYS A 84 10.22 2.36 -12.83
N GLU A 85 9.98 1.33 -13.64
CA GLU A 85 10.00 1.41 -15.11
C GLU A 85 8.76 2.12 -15.67
N LYS A 86 7.61 1.94 -15.02
CA LYS A 86 6.31 2.53 -15.36
C LYS A 86 5.78 3.28 -14.14
N PRO A 87 6.30 4.48 -13.87
CA PRO A 87 5.92 5.25 -12.68
C PRO A 87 4.45 5.66 -12.71
N LEU A 88 3.88 5.86 -11.52
CA LEU A 88 2.60 6.55 -11.38
C LEU A 88 2.75 7.99 -11.89
N LEU A 89 1.75 8.46 -12.63
CA LEU A 89 1.80 9.77 -13.28
C LEU A 89 1.00 10.81 -12.47
N ALA A 90 1.51 12.03 -12.41
CA ALA A 90 0.87 13.19 -11.83
C ALA A 90 1.28 14.45 -12.60
N LYS A 91 0.57 15.56 -12.41
CA LYS A 91 0.95 16.87 -12.93
C LYS A 91 1.55 17.73 -11.80
N VAL A 92 2.40 18.68 -12.20
CA VAL A 92 2.97 19.65 -11.27
C VAL A 92 1.84 20.42 -10.57
N GLY A 93 1.92 20.50 -9.24
CA GLY A 93 0.94 21.21 -8.42
C GLY A 93 -0.29 20.39 -8.00
N GLU A 94 -0.44 19.15 -8.47
CA GLU A 94 -1.54 18.28 -8.02
C GLU A 94 -1.35 17.81 -6.57
N LYS A 95 -2.42 17.85 -5.76
CA LYS A 95 -2.49 17.12 -4.49
C LYS A 95 -2.88 15.68 -4.75
N ILE A 96 -2.03 14.75 -4.33
CA ILE A 96 -2.17 13.31 -4.57
C ILE A 96 -2.62 12.60 -3.30
N ARG A 97 -3.69 11.80 -3.41
CA ARG A 97 -4.09 10.85 -2.38
C ARG A 97 -3.55 9.46 -2.67
N LEU A 98 -2.93 8.84 -1.67
CA LEU A 98 -2.53 7.44 -1.72
C LEU A 98 -3.31 6.65 -0.67
N TYR A 99 -4.05 5.65 -1.11
CA TYR A 99 -4.59 4.62 -0.23
C TYR A 99 -3.51 3.56 -0.04
N VAL A 100 -2.87 3.56 1.13
CA VAL A 100 -1.71 2.72 1.41
C VAL A 100 -2.06 1.63 2.41
N ASN A 101 -1.59 0.42 2.16
CA ASN A 101 -1.63 -0.65 3.15
C ASN A 101 -0.34 -1.46 3.09
N ASN A 102 0.26 -1.70 4.25
CA ASN A 102 1.31 -2.70 4.39
C ASN A 102 0.65 -4.02 4.79
N VAL A 103 0.68 -5.01 3.90
CA VAL A 103 0.07 -6.32 4.18
C VAL A 103 1.06 -7.33 4.75
N GLY A 104 2.33 -6.95 4.91
CA GLY A 104 3.38 -7.82 5.46
C GLY A 104 3.75 -8.98 4.53
N PRO A 105 3.96 -10.21 5.07
CA PRO A 105 3.40 -10.71 6.33
C PRO A 105 4.06 -10.27 7.65
N ASN A 106 5.32 -9.83 7.68
CA ASN A 106 6.07 -9.76 8.93
C ASN A 106 6.61 -8.37 9.28
N GLU A 107 6.92 -7.55 8.28
CA GLU A 107 7.59 -6.27 8.51
C GLU A 107 6.62 -5.12 8.76
N VAL A 108 7.10 -4.12 9.49
CA VAL A 108 6.46 -2.79 9.55
C VAL A 108 6.89 -1.92 8.36
N SER A 109 6.15 -0.84 8.10
CA SER A 109 6.48 0.09 7.03
C SER A 109 6.60 1.51 7.58
N SER A 110 7.73 2.15 7.31
CA SER A 110 7.94 3.59 7.46
C SER A 110 7.69 4.26 6.12
N PHE A 111 6.42 4.50 5.80
CA PHE A 111 6.02 4.95 4.46
C PHE A 111 6.36 6.43 4.24
N HIS A 112 7.13 6.71 3.19
CA HIS A 112 7.60 8.05 2.87
C HIS A 112 7.53 8.32 1.38
N VAL A 113 7.18 9.55 1.00
CA VAL A 113 7.29 10.05 -0.37
C VAL A 113 8.37 11.12 -0.41
N VAL A 114 9.48 10.82 -1.09
CA VAL A 114 10.63 11.71 -1.18
C VAL A 114 10.25 13.03 -1.86
N GLY A 115 10.72 14.15 -1.29
CA GLY A 115 10.51 15.48 -1.85
C GLY A 115 9.19 16.14 -1.47
N THR A 116 8.42 15.55 -0.54
CA THR A 116 7.21 16.16 -0.02
C THR A 116 7.00 15.87 1.48
N VAL A 117 5.96 16.45 2.04
CA VAL A 117 5.39 16.19 3.37
C VAL A 117 3.95 15.75 3.15
N PHE A 118 3.43 14.86 4.00
CA PHE A 118 2.01 14.55 4.00
C PHE A 118 1.25 15.70 4.67
N ASP A 119 0.53 16.47 3.88
CA ASP A 119 -0.37 17.52 4.38
C ASP A 119 -1.36 16.93 5.39
N ASP A 120 -1.98 15.81 5.02
CA ASP A 120 -3.02 15.13 5.78
C ASP A 120 -2.83 13.60 5.71
N VAL A 121 -2.88 12.94 6.87
CA VAL A 121 -2.85 11.48 7.00
C VAL A 121 -4.07 11.04 7.79
N TYR A 122 -4.79 10.05 7.27
CA TYR A 122 -5.92 9.42 7.97
C TYR A 122 -5.53 7.99 8.32
N LEU A 123 -5.17 7.73 9.59
CA LEU A 123 -4.75 6.38 10.00
C LEU A 123 -5.90 5.39 9.79
N ASP A 124 -5.56 4.25 9.19
CA ASP A 124 -6.51 3.21 8.72
C ASP A 124 -7.61 3.71 7.79
N GLY A 125 -7.43 4.88 7.17
CA GLY A 125 -8.43 5.51 6.32
C GLY A 125 -9.69 5.96 7.06
N ASN A 126 -9.68 6.03 8.40
CA ASN A 126 -10.80 6.57 9.15
C ASN A 126 -10.70 8.12 9.20
N PRO A 127 -11.71 8.88 8.73
CA PRO A 127 -11.68 10.34 8.74
C PRO A 127 -11.44 10.98 10.11
N SER A 128 -11.75 10.27 11.21
CA SER A 128 -11.51 10.76 12.58
C SER A 128 -10.03 10.68 13.01
N ASN A 129 -9.22 9.84 12.38
CA ASN A 129 -7.82 9.64 12.75
C ASN A 129 -6.90 10.55 11.93
N HIS A 130 -7.18 11.85 11.95
CA HIS A 130 -6.55 12.84 11.10
C HIS A 130 -5.29 13.42 11.75
N LEU A 131 -4.14 13.21 11.11
CA LEU A 131 -2.85 13.79 11.43
C LEU A 131 -2.44 14.76 10.31
N GLN A 132 -1.60 15.74 10.63
CA GLN A 132 -1.14 16.75 9.67
C GLN A 132 0.36 16.98 9.75
N GLY A 133 0.98 17.32 8.62
CA GLY A 133 2.41 17.65 8.55
C GLY A 133 3.36 16.47 8.83
N MET A 134 2.95 15.25 8.48
CA MET A 134 3.72 14.03 8.73
C MET A 134 4.77 13.79 7.63
N GLN A 135 5.92 13.20 7.98
CA GLN A 135 6.94 12.79 6.99
C GLN A 135 7.19 11.27 6.93
N THR A 136 6.81 10.50 7.94
CA THR A 136 6.85 9.03 7.94
C THR A 136 5.79 8.45 8.86
#